data_AF-A0A023GA74-F1
#
_entry.id   AF-A0A023GA74-F1
#
_cell.length_a   1.000
_cell.length_b   1.000
_cell.length_c   1.000
_cell.angle_alpha   90.00
_cell.angle_beta   90.00
_cell.angle_gamma   90.00
#
_symmetry.space_group_name_H-M   'P 1'
#
loop_
_entity.id
_entity.type
_entity.pdbx_description
1 polymer ?
#
loop_
_entity_poly.entity_id
_entity_poly.type
_entity_poly.pdbx_seq_one_letter_code
_entity_poly.pdbx_strand_id
1 'polypeptide(L)'
;MNFFIVPVFSALAAAALGADPTKNDLYKALNTEQRIWTPLRSYERSTNNEKHRCIYAKKTSLQGDNYQFDQYYKHGVEKWVTHHLYGTLIESEKSAILTVKQSPEGHGIQYTLRYWDQNTHCGIVTFKNTEGEDECELHLWEDDLMRSPSQYACEWKYDEICPKAEKYMTYTQECLTSA
;
A
#
# COMPACT_ATOMS: atom_id res chain seq x y z
N MET A 1 -32.95 -14.14 51.32
CA MET A 1 -32.43 -14.98 50.23
C MET A 1 -32.80 -14.32 48.92
N ASN A 2 -31.85 -13.62 48.30
CA ASN A 2 -31.59 -13.70 46.86
C ASN A 2 -30.28 -12.95 46.60
N PHE A 3 -29.24 -13.75 46.41
CA PHE A 3 -28.00 -13.36 45.74
C PHE A 3 -28.35 -13.01 44.30
N PHE A 4 -27.90 -11.85 43.80
CA PHE A 4 -27.52 -11.75 42.39
C PHE A 4 -26.17 -11.06 42.26
N ILE A 5 -25.31 -11.84 41.64
CA ILE A 5 -23.88 -11.68 41.38
C ILE A 5 -23.67 -10.48 40.46
N VAL A 6 -22.68 -9.66 40.79
CA VAL A 6 -22.11 -8.65 39.91
C VAL A 6 -21.30 -9.36 38.81
N PRO A 7 -21.42 -8.99 37.53
CA PRO A 7 -20.29 -9.09 36.63
C PRO A 7 -19.74 -7.68 36.39
N VAL A 8 -18.61 -7.45 37.06
CA VAL A 8 -17.66 -6.40 36.72
C VAL A 8 -17.11 -6.75 35.35
N PHE A 9 -17.59 -6.09 34.31
CA PHE A 9 -16.87 -5.97 33.05
C PHE A 9 -17.19 -4.60 32.45
N SER A 10 -16.64 -3.56 33.08
CA SER A 10 -16.38 -2.32 32.36
C SER A 10 -15.42 -2.68 31.24
N ALA A 11 -15.97 -2.83 30.04
CA ALA A 11 -15.18 -3.04 28.83
C ALA A 11 -14.15 -1.91 28.75
N LEU A 12 -12.87 -2.23 28.96
CA LEU A 12 -11.81 -1.45 28.37
C LEU A 12 -12.03 -1.57 26.86
N ALA A 13 -12.73 -0.60 26.28
CA ALA A 13 -12.50 -0.23 24.91
C ALA A 13 -11.08 0.37 24.88
N ALA A 14 -10.07 -0.51 24.89
CA ALA A 14 -8.79 -0.16 24.34
C ALA A 14 -9.09 0.12 22.86
N ALA A 15 -9.30 1.39 22.53
CA ALA A 15 -9.00 1.85 21.19
C ALA A 15 -7.53 1.45 21.00
N ALA A 16 -7.31 0.32 20.33
CA ALA A 16 -6.02 -0.01 19.78
C ALA A 16 -5.78 1.06 18.72
N LEU A 17 -5.31 2.23 19.15
CA LEU A 17 -4.57 3.16 18.33
C LEU A 17 -3.38 2.34 17.89
N GLY A 18 -3.49 1.71 16.72
CA GLY A 18 -2.41 0.93 16.15
C GLY A 18 -1.16 1.80 16.17
N ALA A 19 -0.06 1.27 16.70
CA ALA A 19 1.20 1.99 16.70
C ALA A 19 1.55 2.39 15.27
N ASP A 20 2.17 3.57 15.11
CA ASP A 20 2.66 4.02 13.82
C ASP A 20 3.60 2.94 13.22
N PRO A 21 3.47 2.62 11.92
CA PRO A 21 4.33 1.61 11.30
C PRO A 21 5.82 1.95 11.43
N THR A 22 6.63 0.93 11.71
CA THR A 22 8.09 1.06 11.85
C THR A 22 8.81 0.78 10.53
N LYS A 23 10.08 1.18 10.42
CA LYS A 23 10.91 0.81 9.26
C LYS A 23 10.97 -0.71 9.06
N ASN A 24 10.93 -1.48 10.15
CA ASN A 24 10.89 -2.94 10.10
C ASN A 24 9.56 -3.47 9.54
N ASP A 25 8.44 -2.81 9.81
CA ASP A 25 7.15 -3.18 9.20
C ASP A 25 7.17 -2.92 7.70
N LEU A 26 7.74 -1.80 7.27
CA LEU A 26 7.99 -1.53 5.85
C LEU A 26 8.92 -2.57 5.22
N TYR A 27 10.01 -2.96 5.91
CA TYR A 27 10.89 -4.02 5.43
C TYR A 27 10.13 -5.34 5.25
N LYS A 28 9.32 -5.75 6.23
CA LYS A 28 8.48 -6.96 6.13
C LYS A 28 7.48 -6.88 4.99
N ALA A 29 6.81 -5.75 4.82
CA ALA A 29 5.81 -5.54 3.76
C ALA A 29 6.44 -5.68 2.36
N LEU A 30 7.68 -5.23 2.19
CA LEU A 30 8.42 -5.30 0.93
C LEU A 30 9.16 -6.62 0.73
N ASN A 31 9.48 -7.36 1.80
CA ASN A 31 10.26 -8.60 1.72
C ASN A 31 9.41 -9.82 1.35
N THR A 32 8.88 -9.81 0.14
CA THR A 32 8.09 -10.90 -0.43
C THR A 32 8.53 -11.22 -1.85
N GLU A 33 8.26 -12.44 -2.31
CA GLU A 33 8.43 -12.85 -3.71
C GLU A 33 7.12 -12.63 -4.51
N GLN A 34 6.03 -12.28 -3.83
CA GLN A 34 4.73 -12.01 -4.45
C GLN A 34 4.73 -10.66 -5.18
N ARG A 35 3.77 -10.51 -6.09
CA ARG A 35 3.38 -9.19 -6.60
C ARG A 35 2.68 -8.42 -5.47
N ILE A 36 3.08 -7.17 -5.29
CA ILE A 36 2.40 -6.22 -4.40
C ILE A 36 1.53 -5.34 -5.28
N TRP A 37 0.23 -5.55 -5.24
CA TRP A 37 -0.73 -4.82 -6.05
C TRP A 37 -1.12 -3.50 -5.41
N THR A 38 -1.38 -2.50 -6.24
CA THR A 38 -2.03 -1.26 -5.84
C THR A 38 -3.42 -1.23 -6.44
N PRO A 39 -4.44 -1.84 -5.81
CA PRO A 39 -5.76 -1.98 -6.42
C PRO A 39 -6.70 -0.77 -6.19
N LEU A 40 -6.34 0.12 -5.27
CA LEU A 40 -7.07 1.35 -4.94
C LEU A 40 -6.09 2.50 -4.66
N ARG A 41 -6.38 3.68 -5.21
CA ARG A 41 -5.61 4.92 -4.97
C ARG A 41 -6.48 6.17 -5.03
N SER A 42 -5.93 7.31 -4.60
CA SER A 42 -6.68 8.57 -4.48
C SER A 42 -6.64 9.48 -5.70
N TYR A 43 -5.98 9.04 -6.76
CA TYR A 43 -5.64 9.86 -7.91
C TYR A 43 -5.69 9.04 -9.20
N GLU A 44 -5.75 9.71 -10.34
CA GLU A 44 -5.73 9.05 -11.65
C GLU A 44 -4.47 9.44 -12.42
N ARG A 45 -3.75 8.43 -12.92
CA ARG A 45 -2.67 8.61 -13.90
C ARG A 45 -3.09 8.04 -15.24
N SER A 46 -2.67 8.72 -16.31
CA SER A 46 -2.93 8.31 -17.67
C SER A 46 -1.70 8.54 -18.56
N THR A 47 -1.57 7.72 -19.60
CA THR A 47 -0.60 7.93 -20.69
C THR A 47 -1.39 7.98 -21.99
N ASN A 48 -1.22 9.02 -22.81
CA ASN A 48 -1.98 9.20 -24.05
C ASN A 48 -3.51 9.12 -23.85
N ASN A 49 -4.04 9.70 -22.76
CA ASN A 49 -5.44 9.64 -22.35
C ASN A 49 -5.95 8.23 -21.97
N GLU A 50 -5.07 7.24 -21.85
CA GLU A 50 -5.42 5.90 -21.38
C GLU A 50 -5.07 5.76 -19.89
N LYS A 51 -6.08 5.49 -19.07
CA LYS A 51 -5.93 5.33 -17.62
C LYS A 51 -5.00 4.15 -17.31
N HIS A 52 -4.13 4.36 -16.32
CA HIS A 52 -3.28 3.29 -15.79
C HIS A 52 -4.14 2.32 -14.95
N ARG A 53 -3.98 1.02 -15.20
CA ARG A 53 -4.67 -0.09 -14.52
C ARG A 53 -3.71 -1.25 -14.30
N CYS A 54 -4.14 -2.29 -13.58
CA CYS A 54 -3.37 -3.48 -13.28
C CYS A 54 -1.98 -3.18 -12.69
N ILE A 55 -1.94 -2.33 -11.67
CA ILE A 55 -0.70 -1.79 -11.11
C ILE A 55 -0.16 -2.74 -10.04
N TYR A 56 1.09 -3.18 -10.19
CA TYR A 56 1.80 -3.92 -9.16
C TYR A 56 3.30 -3.64 -9.15
N ALA A 57 3.93 -3.85 -8.01
CA ALA A 57 5.37 -3.89 -7.84
C ALA A 57 5.85 -5.34 -7.65
N LYS A 58 7.03 -5.66 -8.19
CA LYS A 58 7.71 -6.92 -7.95
C LYS A 58 9.13 -6.64 -7.47
N LYS A 59 9.47 -7.11 -6.27
CA LYS A 59 10.81 -7.01 -5.69
C LYS A 59 11.82 -7.68 -6.62
N THR A 60 12.91 -7.00 -6.90
CA THR A 60 14.09 -7.57 -7.56
C THR A 60 15.23 -7.77 -6.57
N SER A 61 15.39 -6.87 -5.59
CA SER A 61 16.28 -7.06 -4.45
C SER A 61 15.86 -6.26 -3.22
N LEU A 62 16.22 -6.76 -2.04
CA LEU A 62 16.10 -6.02 -0.78
C LEU A 62 17.30 -6.39 0.11
N GLN A 63 18.25 -5.45 0.26
CA GLN A 63 19.48 -5.65 1.02
C GLN A 63 19.71 -4.47 1.98
N GLY A 64 19.58 -4.74 3.29
CA GLY A 64 19.55 -3.69 4.29
C GLY A 64 18.42 -2.70 4.00
N ASP A 65 18.75 -1.43 3.85
CA ASP A 65 17.77 -0.38 3.53
C ASP A 65 17.60 -0.15 2.02
N ASN A 66 18.34 -0.86 1.17
CA ASN A 66 18.25 -0.71 -0.28
C ASN A 66 17.23 -1.69 -0.87
N TYR A 67 16.22 -1.14 -1.53
CA TYR A 67 15.17 -1.88 -2.23
C TYR A 67 15.28 -1.61 -3.73
N GLN A 68 15.12 -2.64 -4.55
CA GLN A 68 14.94 -2.48 -5.99
C GLN A 68 13.73 -3.30 -6.40
N PHE A 69 12.97 -2.78 -7.35
CA PHE A 69 11.74 -3.40 -7.80
C PHE A 69 11.37 -2.94 -9.20
N ASP A 70 10.61 -3.79 -9.88
CA ASP A 70 9.98 -3.45 -11.14
C ASP A 70 8.52 -3.08 -10.86
N GLN A 71 8.11 -1.88 -11.26
CA GLN A 71 6.72 -1.45 -11.25
C GLN A 71 6.09 -1.74 -12.62
N TYR A 72 4.96 -2.43 -12.60
CA TYR A 72 4.18 -2.79 -13.76
C TYR A 72 2.84 -2.07 -13.73
N TYR A 73 2.37 -1.66 -14.90
CA TYR A 73 0.99 -1.21 -15.11
C TYR A 73 0.59 -1.43 -16.56
N LYS A 74 -0.71 -1.46 -16.81
CA LYS A 74 -1.29 -1.40 -18.16
C LYS A 74 -1.82 0.00 -18.43
N HIS A 75 -1.73 0.43 -19.68
CA HIS A 75 -2.58 1.47 -20.24
C HIS A 75 -3.06 1.02 -21.63
N GLY A 76 -4.29 1.38 -21.99
CA GLY A 76 -4.94 0.88 -23.20
C GLY A 76 -5.31 -0.61 -23.11
N VAL A 77 -5.49 -1.27 -24.25
CA VAL A 77 -6.08 -2.61 -24.31
C VAL A 77 -5.10 -3.70 -23.85
N GLU A 78 -3.80 -3.65 -24.20
CA GLU A 78 -2.86 -4.73 -23.83
C GLU A 78 -1.40 -4.32 -23.57
N LYS A 79 -1.10 -3.03 -23.41
CA LYS A 79 0.29 -2.61 -23.23
C LYS A 79 0.69 -2.65 -21.77
N TRP A 80 1.38 -3.72 -21.37
CA TRP A 80 2.17 -3.70 -20.14
C TRP A 80 3.35 -2.74 -20.31
N VAL A 81 3.52 -1.88 -19.33
CA VAL A 81 4.69 -1.02 -19.16
C VAL A 81 5.39 -1.45 -17.88
N THR A 82 6.72 -1.45 -17.93
CA THR A 82 7.57 -1.79 -16.81
C THR A 82 8.60 -0.69 -16.60
N HIS A 83 8.77 -0.28 -15.33
CA HIS A 83 9.85 0.59 -14.90
C HIS A 83 10.63 -0.07 -13.77
N HIS A 84 11.94 -0.16 -13.95
CA HIS A 84 12.84 -0.52 -12.87
C HIS A 84 13.06 0.70 -11.96
N LEU A 85 12.86 0.52 -10.65
CA LEU A 85 12.87 1.59 -9.66
C LEU A 85 13.76 1.24 -8.47
N TYR A 86 14.30 2.29 -7.86
CA TYR A 86 15.20 2.22 -6.71
C TYR A 86 14.49 2.78 -5.48
N GLY A 87 14.51 2.04 -4.38
CA GLY A 87 13.92 2.39 -3.11
C GLY A 87 14.99 2.47 -2.01
N THR A 88 14.84 3.42 -1.09
CA THR A 88 15.60 3.45 0.16
C THR A 88 14.65 3.56 1.34
N LEU A 89 14.77 2.61 2.27
CA LEU A 89 14.01 2.60 3.52
C LEU A 89 14.65 3.58 4.50
N ILE A 90 13.85 4.49 5.03
CA ILE A 90 14.29 5.52 5.97
C ILE A 90 13.39 5.45 7.20
N GLU A 91 14.00 5.59 8.37
CA GLU A 91 13.30 5.79 9.63
C GLU A 91 13.40 7.27 9.98
N SER A 92 12.25 7.93 10.15
CA SER A 92 12.19 9.34 10.54
C SER A 92 11.23 9.52 11.71
N GLU A 93 11.79 9.74 12.90
CA GLU A 93 11.15 10.02 14.20
C GLU A 93 10.07 9.01 14.66
N LYS A 94 9.04 8.74 13.85
CA LYS A 94 7.98 7.72 14.01
C LYS A 94 7.36 7.26 12.68
N SER A 95 8.00 7.53 11.55
CA SER A 95 7.47 7.22 10.23
C SER A 95 8.38 6.24 9.49
N ALA A 96 7.76 5.21 8.94
CA ALA A 96 8.40 4.30 8.00
C ALA A 96 8.28 4.85 6.58
N ILE A 97 9.40 5.29 6.01
CA ILE A 97 9.44 5.99 4.72
C ILE A 97 10.19 5.15 3.70
N LEU A 98 9.61 5.02 2.50
CA LEU A 98 10.27 4.53 1.30
C LEU A 98 10.51 5.70 0.36
N THR A 99 11.77 6.03 0.09
CA THR A 99 12.11 7.00 -0.97
C THR A 99 12.28 6.27 -2.29
N VAL A 100 11.41 6.53 -3.27
CA VAL A 100 11.40 5.87 -4.59
C VAL A 100 11.99 6.79 -5.65
N LYS A 101 12.92 6.28 -6.46
CA LYS A 101 13.64 6.99 -7.51
C LYS A 101 13.61 6.22 -8.84
N GLN A 102 13.62 6.95 -9.95
CA GLN A 102 13.74 6.37 -11.31
C GLN A 102 15.18 6.01 -11.69
N SER A 103 16.17 6.63 -11.04
CA SER A 103 17.59 6.34 -11.21
C SER A 103 18.31 6.43 -9.87
N PRO A 104 19.50 5.80 -9.71
CA PRO A 104 20.22 5.82 -8.43
C PRO A 104 20.54 7.23 -7.92
N GLU A 105 20.88 8.15 -8.84
CA GLU A 105 21.27 9.53 -8.54
C GLU A 105 20.11 10.53 -8.59
N GLY A 106 18.91 10.10 -8.97
CA GLY A 106 17.75 10.97 -9.14
C GLY A 106 17.14 11.49 -7.84
N HIS A 107 16.31 12.53 -7.96
CA HIS A 107 15.37 12.93 -6.92
C HIS A 107 14.31 11.86 -6.73
N GLY A 108 13.94 11.59 -5.47
CA GLY A 108 12.97 10.57 -5.13
C GLY A 108 11.70 11.15 -4.54
N ILE A 109 10.60 10.41 -4.69
CA ILE A 109 9.33 10.68 -4.02
C ILE A 109 9.33 9.90 -2.71
N GLN A 110 8.97 10.57 -1.61
CA GLN A 110 8.85 9.94 -0.30
C GLN A 110 7.44 9.39 -0.11
N TYR A 111 7.36 8.08 0.03
CA TYR A 111 6.16 7.33 0.37
C TYR A 111 6.22 6.97 1.85
N THR A 112 5.21 7.35 2.63
CA THR A 112 5.11 7.04 4.06
C THR A 112 4.11 5.91 4.27
N LEU A 113 4.54 4.83 4.91
CA LEU A 113 3.66 3.75 5.34
C LEU A 113 2.87 4.21 6.57
N ARG A 114 1.55 4.37 6.41
CA ARG A 114 0.62 4.82 7.45
C ARG A 114 -0.05 3.68 8.18
N TYR A 115 -0.17 2.52 7.53
CA TYR A 115 -0.72 1.32 8.14
C TYR A 115 -0.13 0.07 7.49
N TRP A 116 0.01 -0.99 8.27
CA TRP A 116 0.38 -2.32 7.80
C TRP A 116 -0.30 -3.37 8.67
N ASP A 117 -1.05 -4.29 8.06
CA ASP A 117 -1.51 -5.50 8.73
C ASP A 117 -0.69 -6.71 8.24
N GLN A 118 -0.06 -7.39 9.19
CA GLN A 118 0.77 -8.56 8.90
C GLN A 118 -0.09 -9.80 8.56
N ASN A 119 -1.38 -9.84 8.91
CA ASN A 119 -2.21 -11.02 8.67
C ASN A 119 -2.81 -11.03 7.27
N THR A 120 -3.29 -9.88 6.79
CA THR A 120 -3.86 -9.74 5.44
C THR A 120 -2.89 -9.07 4.46
N HIS A 121 -1.66 -8.81 4.87
CA HIS A 121 -0.58 -8.19 4.09
C HIS A 121 -1.03 -6.97 3.27
N CYS A 122 -1.86 -6.13 3.89
CA CYS A 122 -2.30 -4.88 3.31
C CYS A 122 -1.66 -3.69 4.02
N GLY A 123 -1.33 -2.67 3.25
CA GLY A 123 -0.74 -1.44 3.74
C GLY A 123 -1.37 -0.22 3.10
N ILE A 124 -1.45 0.86 3.88
CA ILE A 124 -1.86 2.18 3.39
C ILE A 124 -0.61 3.04 3.31
N VAL A 125 -0.36 3.59 2.14
CA VAL A 125 0.81 4.43 1.86
C VAL A 125 0.32 5.80 1.43
N THR A 126 0.97 6.86 1.90
CA THR A 126 0.70 8.23 1.50
C THR A 126 1.94 8.91 0.96
N PHE A 127 1.80 9.81 0.00
CA PHE A 127 2.90 10.63 -0.50
C PHE A 127 2.39 12.00 -0.94
N LYS A 128 3.31 12.93 -1.18
CA LYS A 128 2.99 14.27 -1.68
C LYS A 128 3.09 14.28 -3.20
N ASN A 129 2.04 14.73 -3.88
CA ASN A 129 2.08 14.95 -5.32
C ASN A 129 2.91 16.21 -5.66
N THR A 130 3.04 16.53 -6.95
CA THR A 130 3.82 17.70 -7.42
C THR A 130 3.26 19.04 -6.95
N GLU A 131 2.00 19.08 -6.54
CA GLU A 131 1.30 20.26 -6.02
C GLU A 131 1.38 20.34 -4.49
N GLY A 132 1.96 19.33 -3.83
CA GLY A 132 2.08 19.25 -2.37
C GLY A 132 0.84 18.69 -1.66
N GLU A 133 -0.10 18.14 -2.41
CA GLU A 133 -1.30 17.49 -1.87
C GLU A 133 -0.99 16.05 -1.46
N ASP A 134 -1.69 15.55 -0.44
CA ASP A 134 -1.55 14.17 0.00
C ASP A 134 -2.32 13.23 -0.93
N GLU A 135 -1.61 12.27 -1.50
CA GLU A 135 -2.17 11.15 -2.25
C GLU A 135 -2.03 9.86 -1.46
N CYS A 136 -2.97 8.94 -1.67
CA CYS A 136 -3.08 7.68 -0.95
C CYS A 136 -3.09 6.49 -1.90
N GLU A 137 -2.51 5.39 -1.42
CA GLU A 137 -2.51 4.09 -2.10
C GLU A 137 -2.77 2.99 -1.08
N LEU A 138 -3.66 2.06 -1.44
CA LEU A 138 -3.81 0.78 -0.77
C LEU A 138 -2.93 -0.22 -1.52
N HIS A 139 -2.09 -0.94 -0.77
CA HIS A 139 -1.23 -1.99 -1.28
C HIS A 139 -1.60 -3.34 -0.67
N LEU A 140 -1.53 -4.41 -1.45
CA LEU A 140 -1.90 -5.78 -1.07
C LEU A 140 -0.96 -6.80 -1.69
N TRP A 141 -0.57 -7.83 -0.93
CA TRP A 141 0.06 -9.00 -1.53
C TRP A 141 -0.96 -9.77 -2.39
N GLU A 142 -0.47 -10.37 -3.48
CA GLU A 142 -1.29 -11.07 -4.46
C GLU A 142 -2.21 -12.14 -3.87
N ASP A 143 -1.69 -12.99 -2.98
CA ASP A 143 -2.49 -14.07 -2.39
C ASP A 143 -3.68 -13.52 -1.59
N ASP A 144 -3.49 -12.42 -0.87
CA ASP A 144 -4.55 -11.78 -0.08
C ASP A 144 -5.56 -11.06 -0.97
N LEU A 145 -5.09 -10.42 -2.06
CA LEU A 145 -5.96 -9.86 -3.08
C LEU A 145 -6.84 -10.94 -3.74
N MET A 146 -6.26 -12.11 -4.05
CA MET A 146 -6.97 -13.21 -4.71
C MET A 146 -8.01 -13.87 -3.80
N ARG A 147 -7.84 -13.84 -2.48
CA ARG A 147 -8.85 -14.34 -1.54
C ARG A 147 -10.12 -13.47 -1.55
N SER A 148 -9.98 -12.16 -1.76
CA SER A 148 -11.08 -11.19 -1.74
C SER A 148 -10.95 -10.09 -2.80
N PRO A 149 -11.06 -10.41 -4.11
CA PRO A 149 -10.76 -9.49 -5.20
C PRO A 149 -11.75 -8.32 -5.36
N SER A 150 -12.88 -8.36 -4.64
CA SER A 150 -13.93 -7.33 -4.63
C SER A 150 -14.09 -6.63 -3.27
N GLN A 151 -13.32 -7.04 -2.25
CA GLN A 151 -13.34 -6.46 -0.91
C GLN A 151 -11.90 -6.40 -0.40
N TYR A 152 -11.22 -5.30 -0.69
CA TYR A 152 -9.81 -5.17 -0.36
C TYR A 152 -9.62 -5.12 1.15
N ALA A 153 -8.74 -5.97 1.68
CA ALA A 153 -8.33 -5.84 3.06
C ALA A 153 -7.72 -4.44 3.28
N CYS A 154 -7.89 -3.91 4.50
CA CYS A 154 -7.52 -2.53 4.87
C CYS A 154 -8.32 -1.41 4.20
N GLU A 155 -9.36 -1.64 3.38
CA GLU A 155 -10.10 -0.52 2.75
C GLU A 155 -10.72 0.42 3.80
N TRP A 156 -11.23 -0.13 4.90
CA TRP A 156 -11.72 0.68 6.03
C TRP A 156 -10.65 1.60 6.62
N LYS A 157 -9.39 1.16 6.62
CA LYS A 157 -8.25 1.92 7.14
C LYS A 157 -7.75 2.96 6.13
N TYR A 158 -7.87 2.65 4.84
CA TYR A 158 -7.71 3.64 3.77
C TYR A 158 -8.70 4.80 3.97
N ASP A 159 -9.97 4.51 4.24
CA ASP A 159 -11.00 5.53 4.46
C ASP A 159 -10.75 6.38 5.71
N GLU A 160 -10.23 5.76 6.77
CA GLU A 160 -9.85 6.45 8.01
C GLU A 160 -8.66 7.39 7.79
N ILE A 161 -7.62 6.94 7.07
CA ILE A 161 -6.37 7.68 6.85
C ILE A 161 -6.54 8.76 5.77
N CYS A 162 -7.41 8.52 4.79
CA CYS A 162 -7.62 9.38 3.64
C CYS A 162 -9.07 9.88 3.57
N PRO A 163 -9.59 10.54 4.63
CA PRO A 163 -10.98 10.95 4.68
C PRO A 163 -11.20 12.03 3.62
N LYS A 164 -12.02 11.71 2.61
CA LYS A 164 -12.36 12.51 1.40
C LYS A 164 -11.51 12.24 0.15
N ALA A 165 -10.57 11.30 0.18
CA ALA A 165 -9.93 10.87 -1.04
C ALA A 165 -10.97 10.28 -2.00
N GLU A 166 -11.01 10.76 -3.24
CA GLU A 166 -11.74 10.08 -4.30
C GLU A 166 -11.09 8.72 -4.56
N LYS A 167 -11.90 7.68 -4.77
CA LYS A 167 -11.40 6.30 -4.92
C LYS A 167 -11.32 5.90 -6.38
N TYR A 168 -10.12 5.62 -6.85
CA TYR A 168 -9.86 5.10 -8.19
C TYR A 168 -9.43 3.64 -8.11
N MET A 169 -10.30 2.76 -8.60
CA MET A 169 -10.03 1.32 -8.69
C MET A 169 -9.12 1.05 -9.89
N THR A 170 -7.97 0.46 -9.64
CA THR A 170 -6.94 0.16 -10.65
C THR A 170 -6.84 -1.32 -10.96
N TYR A 171 -7.46 -2.18 -10.15
CA TYR A 171 -7.48 -3.63 -10.35
C TYR A 171 -8.85 -4.12 -10.83
N THR A 172 -8.81 -5.10 -11.73
CA THR A 172 -9.93 -5.97 -12.10
C THR A 172 -9.42 -7.39 -12.23
N GLN A 173 -10.29 -8.39 -12.21
CA GLN A 173 -9.89 -9.80 -12.29
C GLN A 173 -9.14 -10.14 -13.60
N GLU A 174 -9.36 -9.37 -14.67
CA GLU A 174 -8.66 -9.47 -15.96
C GLU A 174 -7.15 -9.16 -15.87
N CYS A 175 -6.73 -8.48 -14.81
CA CYS A 175 -5.31 -8.17 -14.56
C CYS A 175 -4.48 -9.43 -14.30
N LEU A 176 -5.09 -10.53 -13.85
CA LEU A 176 -4.41 -11.79 -13.57
C LEU A 176 -4.29 -12.71 -14.80
N THR A 177 -5.21 -12.60 -15.75
CA THR A 177 -5.29 -13.50 -16.92
C THR A 177 -4.37 -13.12 -18.07
N SER A 178 -3.57 -12.06 -17.92
CA SER A 178 -2.83 -11.45 -19.02
C SER A 178 -1.39 -11.09 -18.67
N ALA A 179 -0.79 -11.81 -17.72
CA ALA A 179 0.64 -11.75 -17.38
C ALA A 179 1.36 -13.03 -17.86
#